data_AF-A0A7S4APM0-F1
#
_entry.id   AF-A0A7S4APM0-F1
#
_cell.length_a   1.000
_cell.length_b   1.000
_cell.length_c   1.000
_cell.angle_alpha   90.00
_cell.angle_beta   90.00
_cell.angle_gamma   90.00
#
_symmetry.space_group_name_H-M   'P 1'
#
loop_
_entity.id
_entity.type
_entity.pdbx_description
1 polymer ?
#
loop_
_entity_poly.entity_id
_entity_poly.type
_entity_poly.pdbx_seq_one_letter_code
_entity_poly.pdbx_strand_id
1 'polypeptide(L)'
;MIDLNAKGDLKEGPSKIVYSTVINCWAKSDLPESPQRARDILESMIHHYQNGIEEVRPNTITYNSVLDAYARQGHTNGATEILKMMEDDFDAGNIDAIVDLRTYNILIDTWSKSLNPIAPQEAEKLIEKMTKHNINPTTISYTGVINAFGKSSLPDSHHRALAILEDMASKANAGNEDVRPNKITYNSVIDAFARKQDAEGANNVWMMMEKDYKSGNAGAKPDLTTYNTLMNAWSRSKSEEAHVEAEKIFATMRLRFESGDLDEPPNDSTYNFLLACLEDVAGTEERIHDLLTKRKRLR
;
A
#
# COMPACT_ATOMS: atom_id res chain seq x y z
N MET A 1 -32.46 18.88 5.99
CA MET A 1 -33.17 17.74 6.62
C MET A 1 -33.04 17.76 8.12
N ILE A 2 -31.83 17.83 8.70
CA ILE A 2 -31.63 17.98 10.17
C ILE A 2 -32.35 19.23 10.71
N ASP A 3 -32.10 20.40 10.10
CA ASP A 3 -32.79 21.64 10.45
C ASP A 3 -34.29 21.64 10.17
N LEU A 4 -34.76 20.79 9.26
CA LEU A 4 -36.17 20.67 8.89
C LEU A 4 -36.91 19.73 9.86
N ASN A 5 -36.26 18.68 10.36
CA ASN A 5 -36.78 17.85 11.45
C ASN A 5 -36.81 18.64 12.77
N ALA A 6 -35.74 19.38 13.09
CA ALA A 6 -35.68 20.23 14.29
C ALA A 6 -36.76 21.33 14.31
N LYS A 7 -37.24 21.76 13.13
CA LYS A 7 -38.34 22.73 12.97
C LYS A 7 -39.73 22.08 12.91
N GLY A 8 -39.82 20.75 12.94
CA GLY A 8 -41.08 20.00 12.85
C GLY A 8 -41.65 19.87 11.43
N ASP A 9 -40.90 20.28 10.40
CA ASP A 9 -41.31 20.25 8.99
C ASP A 9 -41.12 18.87 8.33
N LEU A 10 -40.44 17.94 9.01
CA LEU A 10 -40.30 16.54 8.62
C LEU A 10 -40.81 15.63 9.75
N LYS A 11 -41.71 14.68 9.42
CA LYS A 11 -42.26 13.71 10.39
C LYS A 11 -41.25 12.67 10.86
N GLU A 12 -40.24 12.37 10.04
CA GLU A 12 -39.19 11.41 10.34
C GLU A 12 -37.82 12.05 10.11
N GLY A 13 -36.90 11.83 11.05
CA GLY A 13 -35.53 12.32 10.97
C GLY A 13 -34.68 11.60 9.92
N PRO A 14 -33.46 12.10 9.65
CA PRO A 14 -32.53 11.41 8.77
C PRO A 14 -32.19 10.02 9.31
N SER A 15 -32.37 8.97 8.49
CA SER A 15 -32.05 7.59 8.86
C SER A 15 -30.56 7.27 8.72
N LYS A 16 -30.10 6.15 9.29
CA LYS A 16 -28.75 5.59 9.08
C LYS A 16 -28.31 5.54 7.61
N ILE A 17 -29.24 5.26 6.70
CA ILE A 17 -28.97 5.20 5.24
C ILE A 17 -28.64 6.60 4.71
N VAL A 18 -29.37 7.64 5.15
CA VAL A 18 -29.13 9.02 4.71
C VAL A 18 -27.75 9.49 5.18
N TYR A 19 -27.43 9.31 6.47
CA TYR A 19 -26.09 9.64 7.00
C TYR A 19 -24.98 8.92 6.24
N SER A 20 -25.09 7.59 6.10
CA SER A 20 -24.08 6.78 5.43
C SER A 20 -23.91 7.17 3.96
N THR A 21 -25.01 7.52 3.27
CA THR A 21 -24.95 7.95 1.87
C THR A 21 -24.23 9.29 1.74
N VAL A 22 -24.55 10.28 2.57
CA VAL A 22 -23.93 11.60 2.51
C VAL A 22 -22.44 11.52 2.90
N ILE A 23 -22.11 10.76 3.94
CA ILE A 23 -20.72 10.51 4.35
C ILE A 23 -19.95 9.85 3.20
N ASN A 24 -20.51 8.83 2.56
CA ASN A 24 -19.88 8.16 1.42
C ASN A 24 -19.73 9.09 0.19
N CYS A 25 -20.68 10.01 -0.04
CA CYS A 25 -20.54 11.04 -1.07
C CYS A 25 -19.36 11.98 -0.81
N TRP A 26 -19.21 12.44 0.44
CA TRP A 26 -18.05 13.24 0.84
C TRP A 26 -16.74 12.44 0.78
N ALA A 27 -16.75 11.19 1.23
CA ALA A 27 -15.58 10.32 1.19
C ALA A 27 -15.03 10.07 -0.22
N LYS A 28 -15.92 10.11 -1.22
CA LYS A 28 -15.55 9.98 -2.64
C LYS A 28 -15.26 11.32 -3.32
N SER A 29 -15.42 12.43 -2.62
CA SER A 29 -15.15 13.76 -3.16
C SER A 29 -13.69 14.16 -2.92
N ASP A 30 -13.03 14.65 -3.96
CA ASP A 30 -11.62 15.09 -3.89
C ASP A 30 -11.46 16.53 -3.34
N LEU A 31 -12.53 17.13 -2.80
CA LEU A 31 -12.46 18.46 -2.19
C LEU A 31 -11.65 18.45 -0.88
N PRO A 32 -10.79 19.45 -0.61
CA PRO A 32 -9.98 19.50 0.62
C PRO A 32 -10.78 19.44 1.92
N GLU A 33 -12.02 19.94 1.93
CA GLU A 33 -12.88 19.95 3.10
C GLU A 33 -13.63 18.62 3.30
N SER A 34 -13.58 17.70 2.34
CA SER A 34 -14.32 16.44 2.35
C SER A 34 -14.17 15.62 3.64
N PRO A 35 -12.96 15.39 4.21
CA PRO A 35 -12.81 14.56 5.38
C PRO A 35 -13.40 15.22 6.62
N GLN A 36 -13.24 16.54 6.74
CA GLN A 36 -13.81 17.29 7.85
C GLN A 36 -15.34 17.30 7.76
N ARG A 37 -15.92 17.51 6.57
CA ARG A 37 -17.37 17.41 6.38
C ARG A 37 -17.92 16.02 6.67
N ALA A 38 -17.23 14.97 6.23
CA ALA A 38 -17.59 13.59 6.53
C ALA A 38 -17.55 13.32 8.05
N ARG A 39 -16.53 13.85 8.75
CA ARG A 39 -16.40 13.78 10.21
C ARG A 39 -17.50 14.52 10.94
N ASP A 40 -17.79 15.77 10.58
CA ASP A 40 -18.83 16.58 11.24
C ASP A 40 -20.20 15.85 11.20
N ILE A 41 -20.48 15.18 10.07
CA ILE A 41 -21.71 14.41 9.89
C ILE A 41 -21.71 13.13 10.74
N LEU A 42 -20.56 12.46 10.88
CA LEU A 42 -20.40 11.31 11.77
C LEU A 42 -20.56 11.73 13.25
N GLU A 43 -19.97 12.85 13.67
CA GLU A 43 -20.12 13.38 15.03
C GLU A 43 -21.58 13.73 15.33
N SER A 44 -22.30 14.32 14.36
CA SER A 44 -23.75 14.54 14.47
C SER A 44 -24.53 13.23 14.60
N MET A 45 -24.14 12.19 13.86
CA MET A 45 -24.76 10.86 13.94
C MET A 45 -24.54 10.22 15.32
N ILE A 46 -23.32 10.29 15.87
CA ILE A 46 -22.99 9.83 17.23
C ILE A 46 -23.80 10.61 18.27
N HIS A 47 -23.87 11.93 18.15
CA HIS A 47 -24.63 12.78 19.08
C HIS A 47 -26.12 12.41 19.11
N HIS A 48 -26.73 12.19 17.95
CA HIS A 48 -28.14 11.78 17.89
C HIS A 48 -28.38 10.39 18.47
N TYR A 49 -27.45 9.44 18.24
CA TYR A 49 -27.50 8.12 18.84
C TYR A 49 -27.41 8.18 20.37
N GLN A 50 -26.48 8.97 20.92
CA GLN A 50 -26.33 9.19 22.37
C GLN A 50 -27.56 9.85 23.01
N ASN A 51 -28.34 10.63 22.25
CA ASN A 51 -29.62 11.20 22.68
C ASN A 51 -30.81 10.22 22.55
N GLY A 52 -30.57 8.94 22.22
CA GLY A 52 -31.58 7.88 22.22
C GLY A 52 -32.24 7.60 20.86
N ILE A 53 -31.75 8.16 19.76
CA ILE A 53 -32.24 7.83 18.41
C ILE A 53 -31.48 6.59 17.91
N GLU A 54 -32.02 5.40 18.16
CA GLU A 54 -31.36 4.14 17.78
C GLU A 54 -31.23 3.96 16.26
N GLU A 55 -32.14 4.53 15.47
CA GLU A 55 -32.18 4.40 14.01
C GLU A 55 -31.00 5.09 13.30
N VAL A 56 -30.22 5.89 14.03
CA VAL A 56 -29.02 6.57 13.52
C VAL A 56 -27.74 6.07 14.17
N ARG A 57 -27.77 4.87 14.77
CA ARG A 57 -26.57 4.22 15.33
C ARG A 57 -25.44 4.11 14.29
N PRO A 58 -24.27 4.74 14.53
CA PRO A 58 -23.08 4.59 13.68
C PRO A 58 -22.65 3.13 13.59
N ASN A 59 -22.08 2.73 12.47
CA ASN A 59 -21.52 1.39 12.32
C ASN A 59 -20.16 1.41 11.61
N THR A 60 -19.53 0.24 11.53
CA THR A 60 -18.24 0.01 10.83
C THR A 60 -18.22 0.62 9.43
N ILE A 61 -19.31 0.57 8.66
CA ILE A 61 -19.36 1.13 7.30
C ILE A 61 -19.28 2.66 7.33
N THR A 62 -19.99 3.31 8.26
CA THR A 62 -19.98 4.76 8.42
C THR A 62 -18.58 5.24 8.83
N TYR A 63 -17.96 4.61 9.83
CA TYR A 63 -16.59 4.93 10.25
C TYR A 63 -15.57 4.68 9.13
N ASN A 64 -15.63 3.53 8.45
CA ASN A 64 -14.73 3.20 7.35
C ASN A 64 -14.85 4.20 6.19
N SER A 65 -16.04 4.78 5.96
CA SER A 65 -16.23 5.80 4.93
C SER A 65 -15.54 7.12 5.31
N VAL A 66 -15.58 7.55 6.59
CA VAL A 66 -14.82 8.73 7.05
C VAL A 66 -13.32 8.45 7.04
N LEU A 67 -12.89 7.24 7.43
CA LEU A 67 -11.49 6.81 7.32
C LEU A 67 -10.99 6.86 5.87
N ASP A 68 -11.78 6.34 4.92
CA ASP A 68 -11.48 6.41 3.49
C ASP A 68 -11.31 7.87 3.02
N ALA A 69 -12.13 8.79 3.52
CA ALA A 69 -12.02 10.22 3.20
C ALA A 69 -10.66 10.80 3.64
N TYR A 70 -10.25 10.55 4.89
CA TYR A 70 -8.95 10.99 5.40
C TYR A 70 -7.78 10.27 4.70
N ALA A 71 -7.92 8.98 4.39
CA ALA A 71 -6.92 8.17 3.71
C ALA A 71 -6.59 8.71 2.31
N ARG A 72 -7.63 9.09 1.55
CA ARG A 72 -7.48 9.67 0.20
C ARG A 72 -6.71 10.99 0.20
N GLN A 73 -6.79 11.76 1.29
CA GLN A 73 -6.07 13.02 1.44
C GLN A 73 -4.72 12.88 2.16
N GLY A 74 -4.34 11.66 2.55
CA GLY A 74 -3.09 11.41 3.28
C GLY A 74 -3.06 12.00 4.69
N HIS A 75 -4.22 12.32 5.26
CA HIS A 75 -4.35 12.92 6.59
C HIS A 75 -4.28 11.82 7.68
N THR A 76 -3.07 11.41 8.05
CA THR A 76 -2.82 10.33 9.02
C THR A 76 -3.44 10.61 10.39
N ASN A 77 -3.30 11.82 10.90
CA ASN A 77 -3.79 12.19 12.24
C ASN A 77 -5.32 12.09 12.31
N GLY A 78 -6.01 12.63 11.29
CA GLY A 78 -7.46 12.54 11.19
C GLY A 78 -7.93 11.09 11.12
N ALA A 79 -7.28 10.26 10.30
CA ALA A 79 -7.61 8.83 10.24
C ALA A 79 -7.42 8.13 11.61
N THR A 80 -6.34 8.41 12.34
CA THR A 80 -6.13 7.84 13.68
C THR A 80 -7.13 8.33 14.72
N GLU A 81 -7.59 9.59 14.62
CA GLU A 81 -8.65 10.10 15.50
C GLU A 81 -9.98 9.38 15.25
N ILE A 82 -10.32 9.10 13.98
CA ILE A 82 -11.54 8.34 13.65
C ILE A 82 -11.46 6.90 14.17
N LEU A 83 -10.29 6.23 14.12
CA LEU A 83 -10.12 4.92 14.77
C LEU A 83 -10.42 5.01 16.26
N LYS A 84 -9.87 6.02 16.94
CA LYS A 84 -10.10 6.21 18.37
C LYS A 84 -11.58 6.47 18.68
N MET A 85 -12.24 7.32 17.89
CA MET A 85 -13.68 7.56 18.03
C MET A 85 -14.50 6.27 17.87
N MET A 86 -14.09 5.40 16.94
CA MET A 86 -14.73 4.11 16.71
C MET A 86 -14.49 3.13 17.87
N GLU A 87 -13.27 3.07 18.42
CA GLU A 87 -12.91 2.31 19.63
C GLU A 87 -13.75 2.82 20.84
N ASP A 88 -13.80 4.14 21.05
CA ASP A 88 -14.55 4.78 22.14
C ASP A 88 -16.08 4.53 22.04
N ASP A 89 -16.65 4.55 20.82
CA ASP A 89 -18.07 4.28 20.58
C ASP A 89 -18.42 2.80 20.83
N PHE A 90 -17.54 1.87 20.44
CA PHE A 90 -17.69 0.46 20.77
C PHE A 90 -17.65 0.21 22.28
N ASP A 91 -16.69 0.81 22.98
CA ASP A 91 -16.56 0.71 24.44
C ASP A 91 -17.73 1.37 25.19
N ALA A 92 -18.38 2.38 24.60
CA ALA A 92 -19.61 2.98 25.10
C ALA A 92 -20.86 2.11 24.90
N GLY A 93 -20.72 0.93 24.27
CA GLY A 93 -21.79 -0.06 24.09
C GLY A 93 -22.34 -0.15 22.67
N ASN A 94 -21.79 0.59 21.70
CA ASN A 94 -22.19 0.46 20.31
C ASN A 94 -21.55 -0.76 19.64
N ILE A 95 -22.21 -1.91 19.74
CA ILE A 95 -21.74 -3.17 19.12
C ILE A 95 -21.58 -3.10 17.59
N ASP A 96 -22.25 -2.15 16.92
CA ASP A 96 -22.16 -1.96 15.46
C ASP A 96 -20.87 -1.22 15.05
N ALA A 97 -20.17 -0.58 15.99
CA ALA A 97 -18.92 0.15 15.78
C ALA A 97 -17.67 -0.75 15.93
N ILE A 98 -17.79 -2.05 15.64
CA ILE A 98 -16.68 -2.99 15.75
C ILE A 98 -15.63 -2.74 14.65
N VAL A 99 -14.36 -2.64 15.05
CA VAL A 99 -13.23 -2.53 14.12
C VAL A 99 -13.05 -3.83 13.36
N ASP A 100 -12.76 -3.75 12.06
CA ASP A 100 -12.55 -4.92 11.20
C ASP A 100 -11.22 -4.85 10.44
N LEU A 101 -10.93 -5.92 9.67
CA LEU A 101 -9.74 -6.00 8.83
C LEU A 101 -9.63 -4.80 7.86
N ARG A 102 -10.77 -4.31 7.35
CA ARG A 102 -10.81 -3.18 6.42
C ARG A 102 -10.44 -1.88 7.12
N THR A 103 -10.94 -1.63 8.33
CA THR A 103 -10.59 -0.48 9.17
C THR A 103 -9.07 -0.36 9.32
N TYR A 104 -8.40 -1.46 9.68
CA TYR A 104 -6.95 -1.48 9.83
C TYR A 104 -6.20 -1.35 8.52
N ASN A 105 -6.64 -2.01 7.45
CA ASN A 105 -6.00 -1.90 6.15
C ASN A 105 -6.07 -0.48 5.57
N ILE A 106 -7.17 0.25 5.79
CA ILE A 106 -7.28 1.68 5.40
C ILE A 106 -6.24 2.51 6.15
N LEU A 107 -6.10 2.31 7.45
CA LEU A 107 -5.12 3.04 8.27
C LEU A 107 -3.68 2.72 7.88
N ILE A 108 -3.35 1.45 7.70
CA ILE A 108 -2.01 1.01 7.27
C ILE A 108 -1.71 1.60 5.89
N ASP A 109 -2.64 1.55 4.94
CA ASP A 109 -2.47 2.17 3.62
C ASP A 109 -2.24 3.68 3.72
N THR A 110 -3.00 4.37 4.58
CA THR A 110 -2.84 5.81 4.86
C THR A 110 -1.43 6.13 5.37
N TRP A 111 -0.95 5.37 6.38
CA TRP A 111 0.41 5.51 6.89
C TRP A 111 1.47 5.17 5.83
N SER A 112 1.25 4.13 5.01
CA SER A 112 2.17 3.73 3.95
C SER A 112 2.34 4.77 2.83
N LYS A 113 1.37 5.68 2.68
CA LYS A 113 1.40 6.79 1.71
C LYS A 113 1.92 8.09 2.33
N SER A 114 2.00 8.14 3.66
CA SER A 114 2.51 9.30 4.38
C SER A 114 4.03 9.45 4.20
N LEU A 115 4.48 10.70 4.17
CA LEU A 115 5.90 11.05 4.23
C LEU A 115 6.38 11.29 5.68
N ASN A 116 5.53 11.03 6.66
CA ASN A 116 5.86 11.22 8.06
C ASN A 116 6.97 10.24 8.49
N PRO A 117 8.08 10.71 9.11
CA PRO A 117 9.17 9.84 9.56
C PRO A 117 8.75 8.70 10.51
N ILE A 118 7.67 8.86 11.28
CA ILE A 118 7.16 7.83 12.20
C ILE A 118 6.18 6.85 11.54
N ALA A 119 5.85 7.03 10.26
CA ALA A 119 4.86 6.22 9.56
C ALA A 119 5.14 4.71 9.59
N PRO A 120 6.39 4.22 9.44
CA PRO A 120 6.66 2.79 9.53
C PRO A 120 6.32 2.20 10.90
N GLN A 121 6.67 2.91 11.98
CA GLN A 121 6.40 2.48 13.35
C GLN A 121 4.91 2.49 13.65
N GLU A 122 4.18 3.50 13.20
CA GLU A 122 2.72 3.55 13.37
C GLU A 122 2.01 2.46 12.56
N ALA A 123 2.46 2.19 11.33
CA ALA A 123 1.93 1.09 10.52
C ALA A 123 2.18 -0.28 11.19
N GLU A 124 3.36 -0.50 11.77
CA GLU A 124 3.69 -1.73 12.50
C GLU A 124 2.88 -1.89 13.79
N LYS A 125 2.67 -0.79 14.55
CA LYS A 125 1.79 -0.79 15.74
C LYS A 125 0.35 -1.19 15.40
N LEU A 126 -0.14 -0.88 14.20
CA LEU A 126 -1.47 -1.28 13.77
C LEU A 126 -1.59 -2.81 13.61
N ILE A 127 -0.52 -3.50 13.16
CA ILE A 127 -0.48 -4.97 13.11
C ILE A 127 -0.57 -5.57 14.53
N GLU A 128 0.13 -4.98 15.50
CA GLU A 128 0.03 -5.40 16.89
C GLU A 128 -1.37 -5.17 17.46
N LYS A 129 -2.00 -4.02 17.14
CA LYS A 129 -3.38 -3.73 17.53
C LYS A 129 -4.37 -4.73 16.91
N MET A 130 -4.24 -5.06 15.63
CA MET A 130 -5.06 -6.08 14.96
C MET A 130 -5.01 -7.41 15.73
N THR A 131 -3.80 -7.85 16.09
CA THR A 131 -3.60 -9.08 16.85
C THR A 131 -4.26 -9.02 18.23
N LYS A 132 -4.16 -7.89 18.93
CA LYS A 132 -4.84 -7.68 20.23
C LYS A 132 -6.36 -7.69 20.13
N HIS A 133 -6.91 -7.24 19.00
CA HIS A 133 -8.34 -7.29 18.71
C HIS A 133 -8.79 -8.63 18.08
N ASN A 134 -7.93 -9.66 18.07
CA ASN A 134 -8.18 -10.96 17.44
C ASN A 134 -8.53 -10.87 15.94
N ILE A 135 -8.02 -9.84 15.27
CA ILE A 135 -8.13 -9.66 13.82
C ILE A 135 -6.82 -10.14 13.20
N ASN A 136 -6.88 -11.18 12.38
CA ASN A 136 -5.69 -11.73 11.74
C ASN A 136 -5.21 -10.80 10.62
N PRO A 137 -3.96 -10.29 10.68
CA PRO A 137 -3.37 -9.55 9.57
C PRO A 137 -3.18 -10.44 8.35
N THR A 138 -3.34 -9.87 7.15
CA THR A 138 -3.22 -10.58 5.87
C THR A 138 -2.04 -10.06 5.06
N THR A 139 -1.77 -10.66 3.89
CA THR A 139 -0.78 -10.16 2.92
C THR A 139 -0.95 -8.67 2.63
N ILE A 140 -2.19 -8.15 2.58
CA ILE A 140 -2.47 -6.72 2.37
C ILE A 140 -1.91 -5.89 3.53
N SER A 141 -2.21 -6.29 4.77
CA SER A 141 -1.77 -5.60 5.98
C SER A 141 -0.25 -5.53 6.06
N TYR A 142 0.44 -6.66 5.91
CA TYR A 142 1.90 -6.69 5.95
C TYR A 142 2.55 -5.95 4.78
N THR A 143 2.00 -6.06 3.56
CA THR A 143 2.51 -5.34 2.39
C THR A 143 2.41 -3.82 2.58
N GLY A 144 1.36 -3.34 3.24
CA GLY A 144 1.23 -1.93 3.62
C GLY A 144 2.33 -1.46 4.57
N VAL A 145 2.66 -2.26 5.60
CA VAL A 145 3.77 -1.97 6.53
C VAL A 145 5.12 -1.99 5.82
N ILE A 146 5.37 -3.01 4.97
CA ILE A 146 6.58 -3.10 4.14
C ILE A 146 6.73 -1.85 3.26
N ASN A 147 5.64 -1.39 2.63
CA ASN A 147 5.63 -0.16 1.83
C ASN A 147 5.98 1.08 2.66
N ALA A 148 5.48 1.18 3.90
CA ALA A 148 5.84 2.27 4.81
C ALA A 148 7.34 2.27 5.11
N PHE A 149 7.92 1.12 5.47
CA PHE A 149 9.37 0.97 5.68
C PHE A 149 10.18 1.27 4.42
N GLY A 150 9.73 0.81 3.25
CA GLY A 150 10.42 1.03 1.99
C GLY A 150 10.50 2.49 1.58
N LYS A 151 9.47 3.29 1.88
CA LYS A 151 9.48 4.74 1.62
C LYS A 151 10.19 5.57 2.70
N SER A 152 10.54 4.95 3.84
CA SER A 152 11.14 5.64 4.96
C SER A 152 12.59 6.07 4.70
N SER A 153 12.96 7.23 5.23
CA SER A 153 14.34 7.71 5.27
C SER A 153 15.19 7.07 6.38
N LEU A 154 14.59 6.29 7.29
CA LEU A 154 15.32 5.64 8.39
C LEU A 154 16.43 4.71 7.84
N PRO A 155 17.65 4.69 8.42
CA PRO A 155 18.78 3.94 7.88
C PRO A 155 18.47 2.46 7.62
N ASP A 156 17.94 1.75 8.61
CA ASP A 156 17.73 0.30 8.57
C ASP A 156 16.33 -0.14 8.08
N SER A 157 15.59 0.77 7.45
CA SER A 157 14.19 0.49 7.09
C SER A 157 14.03 -0.64 6.08
N HIS A 158 14.96 -0.77 5.14
CA HIS A 158 15.01 -1.83 4.13
C HIS A 158 15.28 -3.21 4.75
N HIS A 159 16.17 -3.31 5.74
CA HIS A 159 16.38 -4.55 6.51
C HIS A 159 15.14 -4.92 7.34
N ARG A 160 14.45 -3.93 7.93
CA ARG A 160 13.18 -4.22 8.62
C ARG A 160 12.09 -4.71 7.67
N ALA A 161 11.99 -4.11 6.47
CA ALA A 161 11.08 -4.58 5.43
C ALA A 161 11.38 -6.03 5.00
N LEU A 162 12.66 -6.38 4.87
CA LEU A 162 13.09 -7.76 4.59
C LEU A 162 12.71 -8.71 5.73
N ALA A 163 12.97 -8.35 6.98
CA ALA A 163 12.63 -9.17 8.13
C ALA A 163 11.11 -9.46 8.22
N ILE A 164 10.27 -8.50 7.85
CA ILE A 164 8.81 -8.69 7.78
C ILE A 164 8.45 -9.66 6.65
N LEU A 165 9.07 -9.55 5.48
CA LEU A 165 8.87 -10.48 4.36
C LEU A 165 9.28 -11.92 4.74
N GLU A 166 10.40 -12.09 5.43
CA GLU A 166 10.86 -13.39 5.92
C GLU A 166 9.91 -13.99 6.97
N ASP A 167 9.38 -13.17 7.87
CA ASP A 167 8.36 -13.57 8.83
C ASP A 167 7.05 -13.98 8.14
N MET A 168 6.60 -13.24 7.12
CA MET A 168 5.45 -13.62 6.30
C MET A 168 5.67 -14.97 5.61
N ALA A 169 6.84 -15.18 4.99
CA ALA A 169 7.19 -16.43 4.34
C ALA A 169 7.25 -17.60 5.35
N SER A 170 7.80 -17.38 6.54
CA SER A 170 7.84 -18.37 7.62
C SER A 170 6.42 -18.77 8.07
N LYS A 171 5.55 -17.80 8.31
CA LYS A 171 4.14 -18.02 8.69
C LYS A 171 3.36 -18.75 7.59
N ALA A 172 3.57 -18.39 6.33
CA ALA A 172 2.94 -19.07 5.20
C ALA A 172 3.38 -20.54 5.09
N ASN A 173 4.69 -20.80 5.24
CA ASN A 173 5.22 -22.17 5.24
C ASN A 173 4.76 -22.99 6.46
N ALA A 174 4.40 -22.34 7.57
CA ALA A 174 3.78 -22.96 8.73
C ALA A 174 2.26 -23.22 8.56
N GLY A 175 1.68 -22.90 7.40
CA GLY A 175 0.29 -23.18 7.05
C GLY A 175 -0.65 -21.97 7.06
N ASN A 176 -0.15 -20.76 7.37
CA ASN A 176 -0.97 -19.54 7.30
C ASN A 176 -0.92 -18.92 5.89
N GLU A 177 -1.73 -19.46 4.98
CA GLU A 177 -1.79 -19.02 3.58
C GLU A 177 -2.27 -17.56 3.42
N ASP A 178 -3.00 -17.00 4.39
CA ASP A 178 -3.53 -15.62 4.34
C ASP A 178 -2.44 -14.53 4.40
N VAL A 179 -1.22 -14.90 4.80
CA VAL A 179 -0.06 -14.01 4.85
C VAL A 179 0.98 -14.32 3.79
N ARG A 180 0.70 -15.24 2.85
CA ARG A 180 1.64 -15.63 1.80
C ARG A 180 2.09 -14.40 0.99
N PRO A 181 3.41 -14.12 0.91
CA PRO A 181 3.92 -13.02 0.09
C PRO A 181 3.52 -13.16 -1.38
N ASN A 182 3.23 -12.04 -2.02
CA ASN A 182 2.97 -11.99 -3.45
C ASN A 182 3.95 -11.03 -4.15
N LYS A 183 3.83 -10.91 -5.47
CA LYS A 183 4.67 -10.02 -6.28
C LYS A 183 4.66 -8.56 -5.80
N ILE A 184 3.55 -8.06 -5.26
CA ILE A 184 3.48 -6.69 -4.71
C ILE A 184 4.35 -6.61 -3.45
N THR A 185 4.27 -7.61 -2.57
CA THR A 185 5.10 -7.69 -1.35
C THR A 185 6.59 -7.71 -1.70
N TYR A 186 7.02 -8.60 -2.59
CA TYR A 186 8.43 -8.69 -3.02
C TYR A 186 8.91 -7.40 -3.70
N ASN A 187 8.14 -6.86 -4.65
CA ASN A 187 8.50 -5.62 -5.35
C ASN A 187 8.62 -4.43 -4.37
N SER A 188 7.83 -4.41 -3.30
CA SER A 188 7.91 -3.37 -2.27
C SER A 188 9.22 -3.45 -1.47
N VAL A 189 9.70 -4.66 -1.16
CA VAL A 189 11.02 -4.85 -0.51
C VAL A 189 12.16 -4.54 -1.48
N ILE A 190 12.08 -4.98 -2.75
CA ILE A 190 13.09 -4.64 -3.78
C ILE A 190 13.21 -3.11 -3.94
N ASP A 191 12.08 -2.37 -3.99
CA ASP A 191 12.10 -0.91 -4.06
C ASP A 191 12.70 -0.27 -2.79
N ALA A 192 12.51 -0.89 -1.62
CA ALA A 192 13.13 -0.44 -0.36
C ALA A 192 14.66 -0.46 -0.45
N PHE A 193 15.23 -1.56 -0.94
CA PHE A 193 16.67 -1.70 -1.18
C PHE A 193 17.17 -0.75 -2.28
N ALA A 194 16.41 -0.62 -3.39
CA ALA A 194 16.71 0.30 -4.48
C ALA A 194 16.83 1.77 -4.02
N ARG A 195 15.94 2.21 -3.11
CA ARG A 195 15.97 3.56 -2.53
C ARG A 195 17.17 3.81 -1.62
N LYS A 196 17.73 2.74 -1.04
CA LYS A 196 18.93 2.78 -0.20
C LYS A 196 20.22 2.58 -1.01
N GLN A 197 20.11 2.53 -2.34
CA GLN A 197 21.22 2.30 -3.27
C GLN A 197 21.92 0.94 -3.07
N ASP A 198 21.23 -0.02 -2.45
CA ASP A 198 21.72 -1.39 -2.24
C ASP A 198 21.13 -2.31 -3.32
N ALA A 199 21.78 -2.35 -4.48
CA ALA A 199 21.34 -3.18 -5.60
C ALA A 199 21.60 -4.67 -5.37
N GLU A 200 22.62 -5.04 -4.60
CA GLU A 200 22.90 -6.43 -4.25
C GLU A 200 21.81 -6.99 -3.35
N GLY A 201 21.40 -6.23 -2.33
CA GLY A 201 20.26 -6.57 -1.48
C GLY A 201 18.96 -6.70 -2.27
N ALA A 202 18.70 -5.78 -3.22
CA ALA A 202 17.56 -5.89 -4.13
C ALA A 202 17.59 -7.18 -4.96
N ASN A 203 18.77 -7.56 -5.47
CA ASN A 203 18.96 -8.80 -6.23
C ASN A 203 18.75 -10.05 -5.36
N ASN A 204 19.21 -10.04 -4.11
CA ASN A 204 18.99 -11.12 -3.15
C ASN A 204 17.49 -11.36 -2.91
N VAL A 205 16.71 -10.28 -2.76
CA VAL A 205 15.25 -10.38 -2.59
C VAL A 205 14.57 -10.93 -3.85
N TRP A 206 15.02 -10.56 -5.05
CA TRP A 206 14.53 -11.18 -6.28
C TRP A 206 14.83 -12.68 -6.36
N MET A 207 16.03 -13.11 -5.95
CA MET A 207 16.36 -14.53 -5.87
C MET A 207 15.44 -15.27 -4.88
N MET A 208 15.07 -14.64 -3.76
CA MET A 208 14.07 -15.18 -2.82
C MET A 208 12.70 -15.32 -3.49
N MET A 209 12.24 -14.31 -4.21
CA MET A 209 10.98 -14.33 -4.97
C MET A 209 10.95 -15.46 -6.01
N GLU A 210 12.03 -15.61 -6.78
CA GLU A 210 12.19 -16.69 -7.77
C GLU A 210 12.14 -18.08 -7.13
N LYS A 211 12.78 -18.24 -5.97
CA LYS A 211 12.75 -19.50 -5.21
C LYS A 211 11.34 -19.81 -4.71
N ASP A 212 10.65 -18.81 -4.17
CA ASP A 212 9.28 -18.94 -3.67
C ASP A 212 8.30 -19.32 -4.81
N TYR A 213 8.40 -18.65 -5.96
CA TYR A 213 7.64 -19.00 -7.16
C TYR A 213 7.87 -20.45 -7.59
N LYS A 214 9.14 -20.88 -7.69
CA LYS A 214 9.51 -22.25 -8.06
C LYS A 214 9.07 -23.31 -7.04
N SER A 215 8.88 -22.91 -5.78
CA SER A 215 8.36 -23.78 -4.73
C SER A 215 6.84 -23.97 -4.77
N GLY A 216 6.14 -23.29 -5.67
CA GLY A 216 4.70 -23.42 -5.89
C GLY A 216 3.89 -22.16 -5.58
N ASN A 217 4.52 -21.06 -5.16
CA ASN A 217 3.83 -19.79 -4.95
C ASN A 217 3.58 -19.06 -6.28
N ALA A 218 2.49 -19.39 -6.98
CA ALA A 218 2.11 -18.72 -8.22
C ALA A 218 1.95 -17.18 -8.04
N GLY A 219 1.58 -16.72 -6.83
CA GLY A 219 1.46 -15.30 -6.50
C GLY A 219 2.80 -14.54 -6.46
N ALA A 220 3.92 -15.25 -6.37
CA ALA A 220 5.28 -14.69 -6.38
C ALA A 220 5.94 -14.71 -7.76
N LYS A 221 5.21 -15.00 -8.85
CA LYS A 221 5.76 -14.96 -10.21
C LYS A 221 6.26 -13.54 -10.56
N PRO A 222 7.54 -13.36 -10.94
CA PRO A 222 8.06 -12.05 -11.35
C PRO A 222 7.36 -11.51 -12.58
N ASP A 223 7.04 -10.23 -12.55
CA ASP A 223 6.40 -9.52 -13.66
C ASP A 223 7.25 -8.34 -14.15
N LEU A 224 6.73 -7.59 -15.13
CA LEU A 224 7.37 -6.41 -15.69
C LEU A 224 7.75 -5.40 -14.59
N THR A 225 6.93 -5.27 -13.54
CA THR A 225 7.21 -4.38 -12.41
C THR A 225 8.43 -4.87 -11.65
N THR A 226 8.55 -6.17 -11.39
CA THR A 226 9.72 -6.75 -10.72
C THR A 226 11.02 -6.43 -11.45
N TYR A 227 11.07 -6.67 -12.76
CA TYR A 227 12.27 -6.38 -13.56
C TYR A 227 12.59 -4.89 -13.63
N ASN A 228 11.57 -4.02 -13.79
CA ASN A 228 11.77 -2.58 -13.77
C ASN A 228 12.28 -2.07 -12.42
N THR A 229 11.77 -2.61 -11.30
CA THR A 229 12.24 -2.24 -9.96
C THR A 229 13.68 -2.68 -9.73
N LEU A 230 14.09 -3.86 -10.22
CA LEU A 230 15.49 -4.31 -10.17
C LEU A 230 16.42 -3.44 -11.03
N MET A 231 16.02 -3.13 -12.27
CA MET A 231 16.81 -2.23 -13.12
C MET A 231 16.96 -0.84 -12.49
N ASN A 232 15.90 -0.33 -11.87
CA ASN A 232 15.93 0.92 -11.12
C ASN A 232 16.84 0.84 -9.87
N ALA A 233 17.00 -0.34 -9.25
CA ALA A 233 17.96 -0.52 -8.16
C ALA A 233 19.40 -0.39 -8.68
N TRP A 234 19.71 -1.08 -9.78
CA TRP A 234 21.05 -1.03 -10.39
C TRP A 234 21.38 0.36 -10.97
N SER A 235 20.42 1.06 -11.57
CA SER A 235 20.64 2.41 -12.12
C SER A 235 20.91 3.48 -11.05
N ARG A 236 20.50 3.22 -9.82
CA ARG A 236 20.79 4.06 -8.65
C ARG A 236 22.03 3.61 -7.88
N SER A 237 22.55 2.43 -8.18
CA SER A 237 23.73 1.89 -7.53
C SER A 237 24.98 2.63 -8.02
N LYS A 238 26.01 2.68 -7.17
CA LYS A 238 27.34 3.21 -7.54
C LYS A 238 28.31 2.09 -7.95
N SER A 239 27.79 0.88 -8.17
CA SER A 239 28.62 -0.26 -8.55
C SER A 239 29.11 -0.12 -9.99
N GLU A 240 30.38 -0.41 -10.25
CA GLU A 240 30.94 -0.45 -11.61
C GLU A 240 30.26 -1.54 -12.44
N GLU A 241 29.71 -2.58 -11.81
CA GLU A 241 29.02 -3.70 -12.45
C GLU A 241 27.57 -3.40 -12.82
N ALA A 242 27.06 -2.20 -12.48
CA ALA A 242 25.66 -1.82 -12.70
C ALA A 242 25.20 -1.99 -14.15
N HIS A 243 26.06 -1.67 -15.12
CA HIS A 243 25.78 -1.84 -16.54
C HIS A 243 25.68 -3.31 -16.96
N VAL A 244 26.57 -4.16 -16.43
CA VAL A 244 26.58 -5.61 -16.72
C VAL A 244 25.32 -6.26 -16.17
N GLU A 245 24.98 -5.97 -14.92
CA GLU A 245 23.80 -6.53 -14.27
C GLU A 245 22.50 -6.01 -14.90
N ALA A 246 22.43 -4.73 -15.27
CA ALA A 246 21.28 -4.20 -15.99
C ALA A 246 21.06 -4.89 -17.36
N GLU A 247 22.12 -5.13 -18.12
CA GLU A 247 22.03 -5.88 -19.40
C GLU A 247 21.64 -7.34 -19.17
N LYS A 248 22.15 -8.01 -18.12
CA LYS A 248 21.73 -9.38 -17.76
C LYS A 248 20.24 -9.44 -17.42
N ILE A 249 19.74 -8.50 -16.62
CA ILE A 249 18.33 -8.42 -16.26
C ILE A 249 17.48 -8.16 -17.50
N PHE A 250 17.92 -7.25 -18.38
CA PHE A 250 17.22 -6.95 -19.63
C PHE A 250 17.16 -8.16 -20.57
N ALA A 251 18.27 -8.89 -20.72
CA ALA A 251 18.32 -10.12 -21.50
C ALA A 251 17.40 -11.20 -20.92
N THR A 252 17.43 -11.41 -19.60
CA THR A 252 16.56 -12.36 -18.89
C THR A 252 15.09 -12.03 -19.12
N MET A 253 14.72 -10.76 -18.97
CA MET A 253 13.36 -10.26 -19.18
C MET A 253 12.89 -10.52 -20.62
N ARG A 254 13.73 -10.23 -21.61
CA ARG A 254 13.42 -10.50 -23.02
C ARG A 254 13.23 -11.99 -23.31
N LEU A 255 14.13 -12.84 -22.81
CA LEU A 255 14.03 -14.29 -22.99
C LEU A 255 12.74 -14.85 -22.40
N ARG A 256 12.32 -14.37 -21.21
CA ARG A 256 11.06 -14.80 -20.60
C ARG A 256 9.83 -14.31 -21.33
N PHE A 257 9.88 -13.11 -21.91
CA PHE A 257 8.79 -12.64 -22.78
C PHE A 257 8.70 -13.50 -24.05
N GLU A 258 9.84 -13.77 -24.70
CA GLU A 258 9.91 -14.61 -25.89
C GLU A 258 9.45 -16.06 -25.62
N SER A 259 9.69 -16.59 -24.41
CA SER A 259 9.20 -17.92 -24.00
C SER A 259 7.75 -17.94 -23.50
N GLY A 260 7.09 -16.77 -23.39
CA GLY A 260 5.75 -16.64 -22.82
C GLY A 260 5.65 -16.81 -21.29
N ASP A 261 6.79 -16.83 -20.57
CA ASP A 261 6.80 -16.82 -19.10
C ASP A 261 6.54 -15.42 -18.55
N LEU A 262 6.86 -14.37 -19.30
CA LEU A 262 6.54 -12.98 -18.95
C LEU A 262 5.43 -12.45 -19.85
N ASP A 263 4.39 -11.89 -19.25
CA ASP A 263 3.18 -11.47 -19.99
C ASP A 263 3.39 -10.19 -20.82
N GLU A 264 4.28 -9.30 -20.37
CA GLU A 264 4.50 -7.98 -20.96
C GLU A 264 5.96 -7.79 -21.42
N PRO A 265 6.19 -7.18 -22.60
CA PRO A 265 7.53 -6.91 -23.10
C PRO A 265 8.20 -5.72 -22.36
N PRO A 266 9.51 -5.52 -22.55
CA PRO A 266 10.19 -4.29 -22.14
C PRO A 266 9.49 -3.02 -22.64
N ASN A 267 9.29 -2.06 -21.74
CA ASN A 267 8.59 -0.81 -22.01
C ASN A 267 9.51 0.42 -21.86
N ASP A 268 8.99 1.63 -22.09
CA ASP A 268 9.74 2.88 -21.99
C ASP A 268 10.55 3.01 -20.67
N SER A 269 9.98 2.59 -19.53
CA SER A 269 10.68 2.60 -18.23
C SER A 269 11.87 1.65 -18.22
N THR A 270 11.72 0.44 -18.76
CA THR A 270 12.81 -0.54 -18.89
C THR A 270 14.00 0.05 -19.64
N TYR A 271 13.76 0.68 -20.80
CA TYR A 271 14.83 1.31 -21.57
C TYR A 271 15.43 2.51 -20.85
N ASN A 272 14.65 3.31 -20.14
CA ASN A 272 15.16 4.46 -19.38
C ASN A 272 16.13 4.02 -18.28
N PHE A 273 15.81 2.96 -17.52
CA PHE A 273 16.71 2.46 -16.49
C PHE A 273 17.98 1.84 -17.07
N LEU A 274 17.87 1.09 -18.16
CA LEU A 274 19.03 0.52 -18.84
C LEU A 274 19.97 1.60 -19.39
N LEU A 275 19.41 2.65 -20.01
CA LEU A 275 20.19 3.80 -20.49
C LEU A 275 20.91 4.49 -19.34
N ALA A 276 20.24 4.73 -18.21
CA ALA A 276 20.85 5.35 -17.04
C ALA A 276 22.05 4.54 -16.49
N CYS A 277 22.03 3.21 -16.58
CA CYS A 277 23.19 2.39 -16.20
C CYS A 277 24.37 2.48 -17.19
N LEU A 278 24.12 2.88 -18.45
CA LEU A 278 25.11 2.90 -19.52
C LEU A 278 25.71 4.29 -19.77
N GLU A 279 24.98 5.36 -19.42
CA GLU A 279 25.36 6.76 -19.72
C GLU A 279 26.78 7.15 -19.28
N ASP A 280 27.24 6.63 -18.14
CA ASP A 280 28.55 6.95 -17.58
C ASP A 280 29.66 5.93 -17.95
N VAL A 281 29.35 4.91 -18.77
CA VAL A 281 30.28 3.83 -19.14
C VAL A 281 30.85 4.06 -20.55
N ALA A 282 32.16 4.29 -20.63
CA ALA A 282 32.86 4.51 -21.90
C ALA A 282 32.73 3.30 -22.85
N GLY A 283 32.49 3.56 -24.14
CA GLY A 283 32.35 2.51 -25.16
C GLY A 283 30.94 1.93 -25.32
N THR A 284 29.95 2.48 -24.62
CA THR A 284 28.54 2.06 -24.74
C THR A 284 27.72 2.96 -25.68
N GLU A 285 28.34 3.91 -26.39
CA GLU A 285 27.63 4.94 -27.17
C GLU A 285 26.80 4.33 -28.32
N GLU A 286 27.35 3.33 -29.02
CA GLU A 286 26.64 2.60 -30.08
C GLU A 286 25.45 1.83 -29.49
N ARG A 287 25.64 1.22 -28.31
CA ARG A 287 24.59 0.49 -27.60
C ARG A 287 23.45 1.43 -27.17
N ILE A 288 23.80 2.59 -26.61
CA ILE A 288 22.84 3.65 -26.25
C ILE A 288 22.03 4.08 -27.50
N HIS A 289 22.68 4.25 -28.65
CA HIS A 289 22.01 4.63 -29.90
C HIS A 289 21.01 3.56 -30.37
N ASP A 290 21.37 2.27 -30.32
CA ASP A 290 20.48 1.15 -30.65
C ASP A 290 19.28 1.10 -29.71
N LEU A 291 19.50 1.23 -28.39
CA LEU A 291 18.45 1.23 -27.38
C LEU A 291 17.48 2.41 -27.56
N LEU A 292 17.98 3.61 -27.85
CA LEU A 292 17.14 4.78 -28.15
C LEU A 292 16.29 4.58 -29.41
N THR A 293 16.85 3.92 -30.42
CA THR A 293 16.13 3.59 -31.66
C THR A 293 15.02 2.58 -31.40
N LYS A 294 15.31 1.54 -30.61
CA LYS A 294 14.31 0.54 -30.19
C LYS A 294 13.20 1.16 -29.35
N ARG A 295 13.54 2.03 -28.39
CA ARG A 295 12.57 2.78 -27.58
C ARG A 295 11.64 3.64 -28.44
N LYS A 296 12.17 4.34 -29.45
CA LYS A 296 11.34 5.15 -30.38
C LYS A 296 10.31 4.33 -31.15
N ARG A 297 10.56 3.03 -31.40
CA ARG A 297 9.63 2.15 -32.12
C ARG A 297 8.48 1.63 -31.26
N LEU A 298 8.50 1.86 -29.94
CA LEU A 298 7.43 1.48 -29.01
C LEU A 298 6.34 2.55 -28.89
N ARG A 299 6.54 3.74 -29.46
CA ARG A 299 5.60 4.87 -29.48
C ARG A 299 4.88 4.96 -30.81
#